data_AF-A0A6P0CAC4-F1
#
_entry.id   AF-A0A6P0CAC4-F1
#
_cell.length_a   1.000
_cell.length_b   1.000
_cell.length_c   1.000
_cell.angle_alpha   90.00
_cell.angle_beta   90.00
_cell.angle_gamma   90.00
#
_symmetry.space_group_name_H-M   'P 1'
#
loop_
_entity.id
_entity.type
_entity.pdbx_description
1 polymer ?
#
loop_
_entity_poly.entity_id
_entity_poly.type
_entity_poly.pdbx_seq_one_letter_code
_entity_poly.pdbx_strand_id
1 'polypeptide(L)' 'MPQRFPILIRAGALGNGMPQRDMMVSPNHRMLVTSELAEVMFRESEVLVAARHLVSLKGVDAAPVSKVSYIHMMFDRH' A
#
# COMPACT_ATOMS: atom_id res chain seq x y z
N MET A 1 -18.47 3.92 8.85
CA MET A 1 -17.14 4.45 8.44
C MET A 1 -16.35 3.33 7.74
N PRO A 2 -15.96 3.45 6.47
CA PRO A 2 -15.39 2.35 5.68
C PRO A 2 -13.87 2.17 5.93
N GLN A 3 -13.40 2.35 7.17
CA GLN A 3 -11.96 2.41 7.48
C GLN A 3 -11.23 1.05 7.43
N ARG A 4 -11.87 -0.02 6.93
CA ARG A 4 -11.35 -1.39 7.04
C ARG A 4 -11.32 -2.18 5.73
N PHE A 5 -11.76 -1.61 4.61
CA PHE A 5 -11.68 -2.34 3.35
C PHE A 5 -10.22 -2.51 2.92
N PRO A 6 -9.82 -3.69 2.43
CA PRO A 6 -8.52 -3.85 1.81
C PRO A 6 -8.29 -2.83 0.69
N ILE A 7 -7.04 -2.58 0.37
CA ILE A 7 -6.65 -1.79 -0.79
C ILE A 7 -6.22 -2.76 -1.88
N LEU A 8 -6.87 -2.68 -3.04
CA LEU A 8 -6.45 -3.33 -4.26
C LEU A 8 -5.42 -2.43 -4.96
N ILE A 9 -4.25 -2.97 -5.23
CA ILE A 9 -3.19 -2.34 -6.02
C ILE A 9 -3.04 -3.18 -7.28
N ARG A 10 -3.44 -2.66 -8.43
CA ARG A 10 -3.32 -3.37 -9.71
C ARG A 10 -1.87 -3.44 -10.17
N ALA A 11 -1.56 -4.45 -10.99
CA ALA A 11 -0.26 -4.57 -11.63
C ALA A 11 0.14 -3.26 -12.34
N GLY A 12 1.38 -2.82 -12.15
CA GLY A 12 1.91 -1.58 -12.73
C GLY A 12 1.43 -0.26 -12.10
N ALA A 13 0.54 -0.28 -11.10
CA ALA A 13 -0.04 0.93 -10.51
C ALA A 13 0.95 1.82 -9.72
N LEU A 14 2.12 1.28 -9.34
CA LEU A 14 3.16 1.97 -8.58
C LEU A 14 4.34 2.44 -9.46
N GLY A 15 4.20 2.37 -10.79
CA GLY A 15 5.25 2.77 -11.74
C GLY A 15 6.27 1.66 -12.01
N ASN A 16 7.08 1.82 -13.06
CA ASN A 16 8.14 0.87 -13.46
C ASN A 16 7.67 -0.59 -13.60
N GLY A 17 6.41 -0.82 -13.97
CA GLY A 17 5.84 -2.17 -14.05
C GLY A 17 5.53 -2.82 -12.69
N MET A 18 5.55 -2.07 -11.60
CA MET A 18 5.28 -2.54 -10.24
C MET A 18 3.87 -2.19 -9.75
N PRO A 19 3.23 -3.05 -8.93
CA PRO A 19 3.63 -4.42 -8.64
C PRO A 19 3.52 -5.31 -9.89
N GLN A 20 4.24 -6.43 -9.92
CA GLN A 20 4.22 -7.36 -11.06
C GLN A 20 2.87 -8.07 -11.25
N ARG A 21 2.00 -8.03 -10.25
CA ARG A 21 0.66 -8.60 -10.25
C ARG A 21 -0.25 -7.79 -9.35
N ASP A 22 -1.56 -7.98 -9.51
CA ASP A 22 -2.54 -7.43 -8.59
C ASP A 22 -2.30 -7.92 -7.17
N MET A 23 -2.41 -7.00 -6.20
CA MET A 23 -2.20 -7.26 -4.78
C MET A 23 -3.35 -6.68 -3.97
N MET A 24 -3.83 -7.43 -2.98
CA MET A 24 -4.78 -6.93 -2.00
C MET A 24 -4.09 -6.85 -0.64
N VAL A 25 -4.01 -5.64 -0.07
CA VAL A 25 -3.27 -5.39 1.16
C VAL A 25 -4.16 -4.71 2.21
N SER A 26 -3.76 -4.79 3.48
CA SER A 26 -4.45 -4.03 4.53
C SER A 26 -4.24 -2.51 4.33
N PRO A 27 -5.18 -1.65 4.76
CA PRO A 27 -5.04 -0.20 4.66
C PRO A 27 -3.74 0.36 5.25
N ASN A 28 -3.23 -0.29 6.30
CA ASN A 28 -2.03 0.12 7.03
C ASN A 28 -0.75 -0.55 6.52
N HIS A 29 -0.83 -1.44 5.53
CA HIS A 29 0.35 -2.06 4.96
C HIS A 29 1.27 -0.98 4.38
N ARG A 30 2.55 -1.04 4.74
CA ARG A 30 3.56 -0.05 4.34
C ARG A 30 4.16 -0.46 3.00
N MET A 31 3.88 0.33 1.97
CA MET A 31 4.44 0.17 0.63
C MET A 31 5.69 1.05 0.52
N LEU A 32 6.77 0.47 0.00
CA LEU A 32 7.94 1.23 -0.41
C LEU A 32 7.58 2.03 -1.68
N VAL A 33 7.70 3.34 -1.60
CA VAL A 33 7.49 4.24 -2.74
C VAL A 33 8.80 4.96 -3.03
N THR A 34 9.26 4.84 -4.27
CA THR A 34 10.40 5.58 -4.80
C THR A 34 9.88 6.72 -5.66
N SER A 35 10.22 7.96 -5.33
CA SER A 35 9.90 9.11 -6.19
C SER A 35 10.97 10.19 -6.06
N GLU A 36 11.24 10.91 -7.15
CA GLU A 36 12.12 12.09 -7.13
C GLU A 36 11.63 13.14 -6.10
N LEU A 37 10.31 13.23 -5.88
CA LEU A 37 9.71 14.11 -4.89
C LEU A 37 9.99 13.66 -3.44
N ALA A 38 10.13 12.35 -3.19
CA ALA A 38 10.50 11.80 -1.88
C ALA A 38 11.95 12.11 -1.53
N GLU A 39 12.86 12.05 -2.52
CA GLU A 39 14.26 12.48 -2.35
C GLU A 39 14.34 13.95 -1.93
N VAL A 40 13.55 14.82 -2.57
CA VAL A 40 13.53 16.27 -2.27
C VAL A 40 12.96 16.55 -0.86
N MET A 41 11.89 15.87 -0.46
CA MET A 41 11.21 16.14 0.81
C MET A 41 11.83 15.44 2.03
N PHE A 42 12.45 14.27 1.83
CA PHE A 42 12.91 13.43 2.95
C PHE A 42 14.42 13.13 2.91
N ARG A 43 15.16 13.56 1.88
CA ARG A 43 16.57 13.18 1.64
C ARG A 43 16.82 11.66 1.57
N GLU A 44 15.74 10.89 1.44
CA GLU A 44 15.74 9.44 1.30
C GLU A 44 15.03 9.12 -0.02
N SER A 45 15.64 8.28 -0.85
CA SER A 45 15.07 7.85 -2.14
C SER A 45 13.87 6.92 -2.00
N GLU A 46 13.59 6.51 -0.76
CA GLU A 46 12.69 5.44 -0.41
C GLU A 46 11.89 5.79 0.85
N VAL A 47 10.55 5.85 0.73
CA VAL A 47 9.67 6.13 1.87
C VAL A 47 8.58 5.08 1.98
N LEU A 48 8.31 4.66 3.23
CA LEU A 48 7.23 3.73 3.55
C LEU A 48 5.90 4.46 3.77
N VAL A 49 5.00 4.36 2.80
CA VAL A 49 3.66 4.97 2.83
C VAL A 49 2.60 3.91 3.08
N ALA A 50 1.59 4.21 3.91
CA ALA A 50 0.46 3.32 4.12
C ALA A 50 -0.40 3.22 2.85
N ALA A 51 -0.81 2.01 2.46
CA ALA A 51 -1.56 1.77 1.22
C ALA A 51 -2.83 2.63 1.07
N ARG A 52 -3.54 2.95 2.17
CA ARG A 52 -4.73 3.82 2.12
C ARG A 52 -4.44 5.23 1.59
N HIS A 53 -3.22 5.73 1.73
CA HIS A 53 -2.85 7.07 1.25
C HIS A 53 -2.53 7.06 -0.26
N LEU A 54 -2.44 5.87 -0.87
CA LEU A 54 -2.16 5.69 -2.29
C LEU A 54 -3.42 5.61 -3.15
N VAL A 55 -4.63 5.68 -2.57
CA VAL A 55 -5.91 5.55 -3.29
C VAL A 55 -6.15 6.67 -4.33
N SER A 56 -5.36 7.75 -4.28
CA SER A 56 -5.36 8.78 -5.33
C SER A 56 -4.60 8.34 -6.61
N LEU A 57 -3.82 7.26 -6.55
CA LEU A 57 -3.08 6.72 -7.70
C LEU A 57 -4.00 5.89 -8.60
N LYS A 58 -3.80 6.02 -9.91
CA LYS A 58 -4.53 5.22 -10.90
C LYS A 58 -4.23 3.73 -10.69
N GLY A 59 -5.27 2.93 -10.52
CA GLY A 59 -5.14 1.49 -10.30
C GLY A 59 -4.97 1.09 -8.83
N VAL A 60 -5.09 2.04 -7.90
CA VAL A 60 -5.14 1.78 -6.47
C VAL A 60 -6.52 2.15 -5.93
N ASP A 61 -7.28 1.16 -5.48
CA ASP A 61 -8.67 1.35 -5.07
C ASP A 61 -8.93 0.71 -3.69
N ALA A 62 -9.83 1.30 -2.90
CA ALA A 62 -10.45 0.53 -1.83
C ALA A 62 -11.25 -0.62 -2.44
N ALA A 63 -11.15 -1.81 -1.87
CA ALA A 63 -11.84 -3.01 -2.32
C ALA A 63 -12.92 -3.41 -1.29
N PRO A 64 -14.18 -2.97 -1.47
CA PRO A 64 -15.27 -3.39 -0.62
C PRO A 64 -15.42 -4.91 -0.64
N VAL A 65 -15.34 -5.53 0.53
CA VAL A 65 -15.54 -6.96 0.73
C VAL A 65 -16.56 -7.19 1.83
N SER A 66 -17.32 -8.28 1.75
CA SER A 66 -18.37 -8.60 2.72
C SER A 66 -17.83 -8.88 4.12
N LYS A 67 -16.62 -9.45 4.22
CA LYS A 67 -15.93 -9.72 5.49
C LYS A 67 -14.42 -9.70 5.29
N VAL A 68 -13.70 -9.14 6.26
CA VAL A 68 -12.23 -9.15 6.33
C VAL A 68 -11.76 -9.31 7.78
N SER A 69 -10.69 -10.07 7.99
CA SER A 69 -10.03 -10.24 9.28
C SER A 69 -8.55 -9.87 9.14
N TYR A 70 -8.06 -9.02 10.03
CA TYR A 70 -6.66 -8.62 10.10
C TYR A 70 -6.02 -9.26 11.34
N ILE A 71 -5.07 -10.17 11.13
CA ILE A 71 -4.40 -10.90 12.20
C ILE A 71 -3.00 -10.32 12.35
N HIS A 72 -2.70 -9.76 13.52
CA HIS A 72 -1.35 -9.35 13.87
C HIS A 72 -0.69 -10.49 14.64
N MET A 73 0.43 -10.99 14.14
CA MET A 73 1.20 -12.05 14.77
C MET A 73 2.48 -11.43 15.31
N MET A 74 2.69 -11.53 16.63
CA MET A 74 3.95 -11.19 17.26
C MET A 74 4.67 -12.50 17.56
N PHE A 75 5.89 -12.63 17.05
CA PHE A 75 6.74 -13.80 17.29
C PHE A 75 7.70 -13.52 18.44
N ASP A 76 8.17 -14.56 19.11
CA ASP A 76 9.03 -14.46 20.31
C ASP A 76 10.35 -13.71 20.07
N ARG A 77 10.77 -13.56 18.80
CA ARG A 77 11.87 -12.70 18.36
C ARG A 77 11.33 -11.65 17.39
N HIS A 78 11.57 -10.38 17.70
CA HIS A 78 11.20 -9.21 16.90
C HIS A 78 12.37 -8.23 16.84
#